data_AF-A0A2S2Q7M5-F1
#
_entry.id   AF-A0A2S2Q7M5-F1
#
_cell.length_a   1.000
_cell.length_b   1.000
_cell.length_c   1.000
_cell.angle_alpha   90.00
_cell.angle_beta   90.00
_cell.angle_gamma   90.00
#
_symmetry.space_group_name_H-M   'P 1'
#
loop_
_entity.id
_entity.type
_entity.pdbx_description
1 polymer ?
#
loop_
_entity_poly.entity_id
_entity_poly.type
_entity_poly.pdbx_seq_one_letter_code
_entity_poly.pdbx_strand_id
1 'polypeptide(L)'
;VTYEPANHSLVFMIRGLNYSWKQSISYYLISKSCSSRELNDIIFSTIRRLRNINITVKAFITDQGSNCIQFPNNNNVSPIEPYFEVDEEKIVYIFDPPHLLKSTRNMFFKYNFKINDELVEKNI
;
A
#
# COMPACT_ATOMS: atom_id res chain seq x y z
N VAL A 1 23.92 8.59 22.07
CA VAL A 1 22.61 8.89 21.46
C VAL A 1 21.65 7.80 21.90
N THR A 2 20.64 8.14 22.70
CA THR A 2 19.61 7.18 23.14
C THR A 2 18.49 7.20 22.12
N TYR A 3 18.24 6.07 21.45
CA TYR A 3 17.11 5.91 20.55
C TYR A 3 15.82 5.76 21.37
N GLU A 4 14.74 6.41 20.94
CA GLU A 4 13.41 6.12 21.48
C GLU A 4 13.00 4.68 21.09
N PRO A 5 12.29 3.94 21.97
CA PRO A 5 11.74 2.64 21.63
C PRO A 5 10.83 2.72 20.40
N ALA A 6 11.05 1.86 19.41
CA ALA A 6 10.20 1.77 18.24
C ALA A 6 8.87 1.09 18.58
N ASN A 7 7.76 1.63 18.07
CA ASN A 7 6.44 1.01 18.20
C ASN A 7 6.07 0.21 16.95
N HIS A 8 6.62 0.57 15.79
CA HIS A 8 6.24 0.02 14.48
C HIS A 8 7.49 -0.27 13.65
N SER A 9 7.37 -1.23 12.72
CA SER A 9 8.39 -1.53 11.72
C SER A 9 7.77 -1.49 10.33
N LEU A 10 8.22 -0.54 9.50
CA LEU A 10 7.88 -0.49 8.09
C LEU A 10 8.84 -1.41 7.33
N VAL A 11 8.31 -2.34 6.53
CA VAL A 11 9.11 -3.32 5.78
C VAL A 11 8.70 -3.29 4.32
N PHE A 12 9.68 -3.22 3.42
CA PHE A 12 9.47 -3.40 1.99
C PHE A 12 9.92 -4.78 1.57
N MET A 13 9.04 -5.47 0.84
CA MET A 13 9.30 -6.78 0.26
C MET A 13 9.01 -6.71 -1.24
N ILE A 14 9.91 -7.29 -2.03
CA ILE A 14 9.69 -7.51 -3.46
C ILE A 14 9.28 -8.94 -3.70
N ARG A 15 8.42 -9.14 -4.69
CA ARG A 15 7.93 -10.46 -5.12
C ARG A 15 8.05 -10.55 -6.63
N GLY A 16 8.58 -11.67 -7.12
CA GLY A 16 8.61 -11.96 -8.55
C GLY A 16 7.20 -12.14 -9.10
N LEU A 17 6.90 -11.47 -10.22
CA LEU A 17 5.65 -11.65 -10.95
C LEU A 17 5.69 -12.92 -11.81
N ASN A 18 6.78 -13.11 -12.56
CA ASN A 18 6.94 -14.25 -13.47
C ASN A 18 7.49 -15.51 -12.78
N TYR A 19 8.15 -15.34 -11.64
CA TYR A 19 8.85 -16.39 -10.92
C TYR A 19 8.51 -16.34 -9.43
N SER A 20 8.38 -17.51 -8.80
CA SER A 20 8.03 -17.60 -7.38
C SER A 20 9.24 -17.33 -6.50
N TRP A 21 9.52 -16.05 -6.25
CA TRP A 21 10.51 -15.62 -5.27
C TRP A 21 10.04 -14.36 -4.55
N LYS A 22 10.55 -14.16 -3.34
CA LYS A 22 10.29 -12.98 -2.53
C LYS A 22 11.50 -12.65 -1.67
N GLN A 23 11.74 -11.36 -1.43
CA GLN A 23 12.84 -10.89 -0.59
C GLN A 23 12.46 -9.59 0.10
N SER A 24 12.69 -9.50 1.41
CA SER A 24 12.63 -8.23 2.14
C SER A 24 13.87 -7.40 1.80
N ILE A 25 13.69 -6.17 1.36
CA ILE A 25 14.79 -5.32 0.85
C ILE A 25 15.13 -4.14 1.74
N SER A 26 14.21 -3.72 2.60
CA SER A 26 14.45 -2.65 3.57
C SER A 26 13.49 -2.75 4.75
N TYR A 27 13.94 -2.23 5.89
CA TYR A 27 13.14 -2.06 7.09
C TYR A 27 13.46 -0.73 7.76
N TYR A 28 12.46 -0.13 8.40
CA TYR A 28 12.57 1.13 9.11
C TYR A 28 11.85 1.01 10.45
N LEU A 29 12.57 1.23 11.54
CA LEU A 29 12.02 1.24 12.90
C LEU A 29 11.50 2.65 13.22
N ILE A 30 10.21 2.74 13.57
CA ILE A 30 9.52 4.01 13.76
C ILE A 30 9.03 4.06 15.22
N SER A 31 9.31 5.15 15.94
CA SER A 31 8.86 5.35 17.34
C SER A 31 7.54 6.10 17.46
N LYS A 32 7.22 6.98 16.50
CA LYS A 32 6.00 7.82 16.51
C LYS A 32 5.18 7.55 15.25
N SER A 33 5.52 8.21 14.16
CA SER A 33 4.91 8.04 12.85
C SER A 33 5.92 8.36 11.77
N CYS A 34 5.75 7.73 10.60
CA CYS A 34 6.42 8.14 9.38
C CYS A 34 5.48 9.12 8.66
N SER A 35 5.97 10.32 8.35
CA SER A 35 5.16 11.30 7.61
C SER A 35 4.90 10.83 6.18
N SER A 36 3.82 11.31 5.58
CA SER A 36 3.45 10.96 4.21
C SER A 36 4.53 11.38 3.20
N ARG A 37 5.28 12.45 3.48
CA ARG A 37 6.42 12.89 2.69
C ARG A 37 7.60 11.92 2.80
N GLU A 38 8.00 11.55 4.01
CA GLU A 38 9.09 10.59 4.21
C GLU A 38 8.77 9.24 3.58
N LEU A 39 7.51 8.77 3.70
CA LEU A 39 7.08 7.53 3.07
C LEU A 39 7.18 7.60 1.54
N ASN A 40 6.74 8.71 0.93
CA ASN A 40 6.90 8.95 -0.50
C ASN A 40 8.37 8.90 -0.91
N ASP A 41 9.25 9.63 -0.21
CA ASP A 41 10.68 9.67 -0.51
C ASP A 41 11.32 8.28 -0.40
N ILE A 42 10.96 7.50 0.63
CA ILE A 42 11.43 6.13 0.82
C ILE A 42 10.95 5.22 -0.33
N ILE A 43 9.68 5.28 -0.72
CA ILE A 43 9.11 4.47 -1.80
C ILE A 43 9.81 4.78 -3.12
N PHE A 44 9.91 6.06 -3.49
CA PHE A 44 10.51 6.49 -4.74
C PHE A 44 12.01 6.14 -4.78
N SER A 45 12.73 6.33 -3.67
CA SER A 45 14.14 5.92 -3.56
C SER A 45 14.31 4.41 -3.72
N THR A 46 13.43 3.62 -3.11
CA THR A 46 13.44 2.16 -3.18
C THR A 46 13.22 1.67 -4.62
N ILE A 47 12.24 2.24 -5.32
CA ILE A 47 11.93 1.92 -6.72
C ILE A 47 13.13 2.26 -7.63
N ARG A 48 13.74 3.43 -7.45
CA ARG A 48 14.94 3.82 -8.21
C ARG A 48 16.12 2.88 -7.96
N ARG A 49 16.35 2.47 -6.71
CA ARG A 49 17.41 1.50 -6.37
C ARG A 49 17.19 0.14 -7.01
N LEU A 50 15.94 -0.34 -7.05
CA LEU A 50 15.59 -1.59 -7.75
C LEU A 50 15.82 -1.46 -9.26
N ARG A 51 15.46 -0.33 -9.86
CA ARG A 51 15.74 -0.07 -11.27
C ARG A 51 17.23 -0.11 -11.58
N ASN A 52 18.08 0.45 -10.72
CA ASN A 52 19.54 0.46 -10.90
C ASN A 52 20.16 -0.94 -10.94
N ILE A 53 19.49 -1.96 -10.39
CA ILE A 53 19.91 -3.36 -10.46
C ILE A 53 19.09 -4.18 -11.48
N ASN A 54 18.46 -3.49 -12.44
CA ASN A 54 17.63 -4.08 -13.50
C ASN A 54 16.38 -4.83 -13.00
N ILE A 55 15.84 -4.45 -11.84
CA ILE A 55 14.54 -4.93 -11.36
C ILE A 55 13.47 -3.87 -11.67
N THR A 56 12.59 -4.17 -12.61
CA THR A 56 11.47 -3.29 -12.97
C THR A 56 10.28 -3.55 -12.05
N VAL A 57 9.93 -2.55 -11.25
CA VAL A 57 8.70 -2.56 -10.43
C VAL A 57 7.50 -2.25 -11.33
N LYS A 58 6.48 -3.12 -11.33
CA LYS A 58 5.25 -2.93 -12.12
C LYS A 58 4.01 -2.65 -11.27
N ALA A 59 4.01 -3.09 -10.01
CA ALA A 59 2.93 -2.85 -9.07
C ALA A 59 3.48 -2.60 -7.67
N PHE A 60 2.79 -1.75 -6.92
CA PHE A 60 3.04 -1.48 -5.52
C PHE A 60 1.78 -1.76 -4.72
N ILE A 61 1.91 -2.62 -3.70
CA ILE A 61 0.79 -3.16 -2.94
C ILE A 61 0.91 -2.72 -1.48
N THR A 62 -0.18 -2.21 -0.92
CA THR A 62 -0.23 -1.72 0.46
C THR A 62 -1.47 -2.19 1.21
N ASP A 63 -1.46 -2.07 2.53
CA ASP A 63 -2.66 -2.22 3.35
C ASP A 63 -3.54 -0.96 3.31
N GLN A 64 -4.52 -0.89 4.21
CA GLN A 64 -5.42 0.26 4.36
C GLN A 64 -5.05 1.17 5.55
N GLY A 65 -3.78 1.21 5.94
CA GLY A 65 -3.29 2.14 6.96
C GLY A 65 -3.45 3.60 6.51
N SER A 66 -3.51 4.54 7.46
CA SER A 66 -3.71 5.97 7.18
C SER A 66 -2.72 6.52 6.14
N ASN A 67 -1.45 6.13 6.25
CA ASN A 67 -0.41 6.57 5.31
C ASN A 67 -0.57 5.96 3.92
N CYS A 68 -0.99 4.70 3.83
CA CYS A 68 -1.28 3.98 2.59
C CYS A 68 -2.54 4.51 1.89
N ILE A 69 -3.50 5.07 2.63
CA ILE A 69 -4.65 5.76 2.04
C ILE A 69 -4.26 7.16 1.54
N GLN A 70 -3.35 7.85 2.22
CA GLN A 70 -2.89 9.17 1.81
C GLN A 70 -1.93 9.14 0.61
N PHE A 71 -1.11 8.09 0.48
CA PHE A 71 -0.18 7.92 -0.64
C PHE A 71 -0.83 8.09 -2.03
N PRO A 72 -1.91 7.37 -2.39
CA PRO A 72 -2.52 7.51 -3.71
C PRO A 72 -3.04 8.94 -3.96
N ASN A 73 -3.63 9.57 -2.95
CA ASN A 73 -4.11 10.97 -3.06
C ASN A 73 -2.96 11.95 -3.34
N ASN A 74 -1.81 11.76 -2.68
CA ASN A 74 -0.63 12.60 -2.85
C ASN A 74 0.07 12.39 -4.20
N ASN A 75 -0.22 11.29 -4.89
CA ASN A 75 0.43 10.90 -6.14
C ASN A 75 -0.57 10.77 -7.30
N ASN A 76 -1.74 11.44 -7.20
CA ASN A 76 -2.78 11.51 -8.23
C ASN A 76 -3.30 10.14 -8.71
N VAL A 77 -3.26 9.11 -7.85
CA VAL A 77 -3.79 7.79 -8.16
C VAL A 77 -5.31 7.83 -8.00
N SER A 78 -6.03 7.35 -9.00
CA SER A 78 -7.49 7.24 -8.99
C SER A 78 -7.97 5.92 -9.61
N PRO A 79 -9.25 5.57 -9.52
CA PRO A 79 -9.78 4.40 -10.23
C PRO A 79 -9.63 4.50 -11.76
N ILE A 80 -9.56 5.71 -12.32
CA ILE A 80 -9.37 5.95 -13.76
C ILE A 80 -7.88 5.89 -14.11
N GLU A 81 -7.04 6.43 -13.23
CA GLU A 81 -5.58 6.40 -13.34
C GLU A 81 -4.98 5.63 -12.16
N PRO A 82 -5.01 4.28 -12.18
CA PRO A 82 -4.65 3.44 -11.03
C PRO A 82 -3.14 3.26 -10.90
N TYR A 83 -2.36 4.29 -11.23
CA TYR A 83 -0.91 4.27 -11.21
C TYR A 83 -0.35 5.60 -10.72
N PHE A 84 0.87 5.54 -10.18
CA PHE A 84 1.71 6.70 -9.96
C PHE A 84 2.96 6.58 -10.82
N GLU A 85 3.66 7.70 -11.03
CA GLU A 85 4.84 7.76 -11.89
C GLU A 85 6.13 7.95 -11.08
N VAL A 86 7.15 7.17 -11.40
CA VAL A 86 8.52 7.34 -10.86
C VAL A 86 9.47 7.40 -12.04
N ASP A 87 9.96 8.60 -12.35
CA ASP A 87 10.83 8.87 -13.51
C ASP A 87 10.21 8.32 -14.80
N GLU A 88 8.98 8.77 -15.11
CA GLU A 88 8.19 8.43 -16.32
C GLU A 88 7.70 6.97 -16.40
N GLU A 89 8.11 6.09 -15.47
CA GLU A 89 7.58 4.72 -15.38
C GLU A 89 6.31 4.68 -14.53
N LYS A 90 5.24 4.14 -15.12
CA LYS A 90 3.95 3.91 -14.45
C LYS A 90 3.99 2.66 -13.58
N ILE A 91 3.63 2.81 -12.31
CA ILE A 91 3.55 1.73 -11.34
C ILE A 91 2.12 1.64 -10.82
N VAL A 92 1.49 0.49 -11.03
CA VAL A 92 0.10 0.26 -10.61
C VAL A 92 0.03 0.23 -9.09
N TYR A 93 -0.88 1.00 -8.50
CA TYR A 93 -1.12 1.01 -7.06
C TYR A 93 -2.29 0.10 -6.71
N ILE A 94 -2.10 -0.82 -5.77
CA ILE A 94 -3.12 -1.81 -5.41
C ILE A 94 -3.24 -1.89 -3.90
N PHE A 95 -4.47 -1.80 -3.39
CA PHE A 95 -4.74 -2.18 -2.00
C PHE A 95 -4.84 -3.69 -1.87
N ASP A 96 -4.30 -4.25 -0.79
CA ASP A 96 -4.32 -5.69 -0.53
C ASP A 96 -5.77 -6.26 -0.54
N PRO A 97 -6.11 -7.15 -1.48
CA PRO A 97 -7.48 -7.64 -1.62
C PRO A 97 -8.04 -8.36 -0.38
N PRO A 98 -7.29 -9.23 0.32
CA PRO A 98 -7.72 -9.78 1.61
C PRO A 98 -8.09 -8.72 2.65
N HIS A 99 -7.30 -7.65 2.78
CA HIS A 99 -7.63 -6.53 3.67
C HIS A 99 -8.93 -5.83 3.24
N LEU A 100 -9.13 -5.59 1.95
CA LEU A 100 -10.38 -5.02 1.43
C LEU A 100 -11.60 -5.89 1.77
N LEU A 101 -11.52 -7.20 1.51
CA LEU A 101 -12.61 -8.15 1.80
C LEU A 101 -12.97 -8.18 3.28
N LYS A 102 -11.96 -8.17 4.15
CA LYS A 102 -12.14 -8.12 5.60
C LYS A 102 -12.85 -6.83 6.02
N SER A 103 -12.44 -5.67 5.49
CA SER A 103 -13.07 -4.38 5.77
C SER A 103 -14.52 -4.34 5.29
N THR A 104 -14.80 -4.81 4.06
CA THR A 104 -16.16 -4.93 3.52
C THR A 104 -17.02 -5.82 4.40
N ARG A 105 -16.56 -7.02 4.76
CA ARG A 105 -17.27 -7.92 5.68
C ARG A 105 -17.58 -7.26 7.02
N ASN A 106 -16.60 -6.57 7.62
CA ASN A 106 -16.80 -5.90 8.91
C ASN A 106 -17.86 -4.80 8.82
N MET A 107 -17.89 -4.05 7.71
CA MET A 107 -18.92 -3.04 7.48
C MET A 107 -20.30 -3.69 7.31
N PHE A 108 -20.39 -4.79 6.57
CA PHE A 108 -21.65 -5.54 6.40
C PHE A 108 -22.17 -6.15 7.71
N PHE A 109 -21.28 -6.54 8.62
CA PHE A 109 -21.68 -7.06 9.92
C PHE A 109 -22.31 -5.97 10.80
N LYS A 110 -21.79 -4.74 10.69
CA LYS A 110 -22.19 -3.57 11.47
C LYS A 110 -23.37 -2.80 10.86
N TYR A 111 -23.49 -2.82 9.54
CA TYR A 111 -24.44 -2.02 8.76
C TYR A 111 -25.03 -2.83 7.61
N ASN A 112 -26.20 -2.41 7.11
CA ASN A 112 -26.77 -2.95 5.88
C ASN A 112 -26.09 -2.32 4.65
N PHE A 113 -26.04 -3.05 3.55
CA PHE A 113 -25.50 -2.53 2.29
C PHE A 113 -26.64 -2.05 1.39
N LYS A 114 -26.48 -0.86 0.81
CA LYS A 114 -27.34 -0.43 -0.30
C LYS A 114 -26.60 -0.69 -1.61
N ILE A 115 -27.12 -1.61 -2.42
CA ILE A 115 -26.59 -1.91 -3.75
C ILE A 115 -27.65 -1.48 -4.76
N ASN A 116 -27.33 -0.45 -5.54
CA ASN A 116 -28.32 0.28 -6.34
C ASN A 116 -29.45 0.82 -5.45
N ASP A 117 -30.65 0.24 -5.54
CA ASP A 117 -31.81 0.57 -4.68
C ASP A 117 -32.26 -0.58 -3.78
N GLU A 118 -31.50 -1.68 -3.78
CA GLU A 118 -31.78 -2.83 -2.92
C GLU A 118 -30.99 -2.75 -1.62
N LEU A 119 -31.69 -2.96 -0.51
CA LEU A 119 -31.07 -3.11 0.80
C LEU A 119 -30.72 -4.57 1.01
N VAL A 120 -29.43 -4.85 1.08
CA VAL A 120 -28.89 -6.16 1.45
C VAL A 120 -28.68 -6.15 2.95
N GLU A 121 -29.38 -7.05 3.64
CA GLU A 121 -29.30 -7.22 5.08
C GLU A 121 -28.57 -8.51 5.42
N LYS A 122 -28.06 -8.57 6.64
CA LYS A 122 -27.48 -9.79 7.19
C LYS A 122 -28.60 -10.77 7.54
N ASN A 123 -28.60 -11.95 6.93
CA ASN A 123 -29.39 -13.08 7.41
C ASN A 123 -28.69 -13.65 8.64
N ILE A 124 -29.08 -13.20 9.83
CA ILE A 124 -28.67 -13.78 11.12
C ILE A 124 -29.84 -14.59 11.66
#